data_AF-A0A919IEC3-F1
#
_entry.id   AF-A0A919IEC3-F1
#
_cell.length_a   1.000
_cell.length_b   1.000
_cell.length_c   1.000
_cell.angle_alpha   90.00
_cell.angle_beta   90.00
_cell.angle_gamma   90.00
#
_symmetry.space_group_name_H-M   'P 1'
#
loop_
_entity.id
_entity.type
_entity.pdbx_description
1 polymer ?
#
loop_
_entity_poly.entity_id
_entity_poly.type
_entity_poly.pdbx_seq_one_letter_code
_entity_poly.pdbx_strand_id
1 'polypeptide(L)'
;MKYNLNEDEINYVASGAKTTGNSSVLIHSAIDLTRSRPWEKTGFTIEKFLDQSHYPEFITSTKKTLIKLWASSGLPVTDSFSPDQFHTLASTKELHLAAVEKTKQLPIPAFPIPIRIVEERISEICGTPLIAQNPFDNQSIFHFRVVRPDSNDNNPLHRDVWLEDYANCINLYIPIIGSNPKSSLAIIPGSHHWPENKTERTTQGAEIDGTRFNVPAVTSIDGTFEIVRPNPKENEVLVFSPYLIHGGAVNLNNDQTRISIELRLWKKP
;
A
#
# COMPACT_ATOMS: atom_id res chain seq x y z
N MET A 1 -2.90 -9.39 -17.04
CA MET A 1 -4.10 -8.72 -16.50
C MET A 1 -4.23 -7.38 -17.17
N LYS A 2 -5.39 -7.10 -17.77
CA LYS A 2 -5.70 -5.84 -18.46
C LYS A 2 -6.95 -5.25 -17.83
N TYR A 3 -6.93 -3.96 -17.52
CA TYR A 3 -8.05 -3.26 -16.89
C TYR A 3 -7.99 -1.77 -17.19
N ASN A 4 -9.15 -1.11 -17.08
CA ASN A 4 -9.23 0.34 -17.13
C ASN A 4 -9.11 0.90 -15.71
N LEU A 5 -8.36 1.98 -15.57
CA LEU A 5 -8.21 2.71 -14.32
C LEU A 5 -8.38 4.19 -14.63
N ASN A 6 -9.57 4.71 -14.35
CA ASN A 6 -10.07 5.97 -14.89
C ASN A 6 -10.13 5.92 -16.44
N GLU A 7 -9.45 6.85 -17.12
CA GLU A 7 -9.39 6.94 -18.59
C GLU A 7 -8.22 6.13 -19.18
N ASP A 8 -7.35 5.58 -18.34
CA ASP A 8 -6.14 4.89 -18.75
C ASP A 8 -6.33 3.37 -18.78
N GLU A 9 -5.83 2.74 -19.84
CA GLU A 9 -5.74 1.29 -19.93
C GLU A 9 -4.42 0.82 -19.32
N ILE A 10 -4.49 0.00 -18.28
CA ILE A 10 -3.32 -0.58 -17.63
C ILE A 10 -3.24 -2.07 -17.96
N ASN A 11 -2.04 -2.53 -18.29
CA ASN A 11 -1.77 -3.92 -18.56
C ASN A 11 -0.44 -4.35 -17.95
N TYR A 12 -0.40 -5.56 -17.39
CA TYR A 12 0.83 -6.24 -17.01
C TYR A 12 0.73 -7.74 -17.25
N VAL A 13 1.86 -8.38 -17.48
CA VAL A 13 1.97 -9.84 -17.58
C VAL A 13 2.80 -10.34 -16.40
N ALA A 14 2.12 -11.01 -15.47
CA ALA A 14 2.80 -11.71 -14.38
C ALA A 14 3.20 -13.12 -14.83
N SER A 15 4.48 -13.44 -14.69
CA SER A 15 5.01 -14.79 -14.89
C SER A 15 5.06 -15.56 -13.56
N GLY A 16 4.97 -16.89 -13.66
CA GLY A 16 4.86 -17.81 -12.52
C GLY A 16 3.75 -18.85 -12.71
N ALA A 17 3.77 -19.89 -11.89
CA ALA A 17 2.67 -20.86 -11.85
C ALA A 17 1.38 -20.16 -11.38
N LYS A 18 0.27 -20.46 -12.03
CA LYS A 18 -1.03 -19.83 -11.77
C LYS A 18 -1.98 -20.80 -11.08
N THR A 19 -2.90 -20.24 -10.31
CA THR A 19 -3.93 -20.99 -9.61
C THR A 19 -5.21 -20.16 -9.49
N THR A 20 -6.32 -20.85 -9.32
CA THR A 20 -7.63 -20.29 -8.97
C THR A 20 -8.08 -21.02 -7.72
N GLY A 21 -8.56 -20.30 -6.71
CA GLY A 21 -8.98 -20.92 -5.45
C GLY A 21 -10.34 -21.61 -5.54
N ASN A 22 -10.85 -22.04 -4.40
CA ASN A 22 -12.18 -22.65 -4.30
C ASN A 22 -13.28 -21.58 -4.14
N SER A 23 -14.54 -22.00 -3.96
CA SER A 23 -15.67 -21.09 -3.75
C SER A 23 -15.73 -20.44 -2.35
N SER A 24 -14.67 -20.54 -1.55
CA SER A 24 -14.64 -19.93 -0.20
C SER A 24 -14.36 -18.43 -0.28
N VAL A 25 -14.96 -17.68 0.65
CA VAL A 25 -14.72 -16.25 0.83
C VAL A 25 -13.85 -16.07 2.07
N LEU A 26 -12.59 -15.68 1.87
CA LEU A 26 -11.56 -15.68 2.94
C LEU A 26 -11.95 -14.86 4.17
N ILE A 27 -12.64 -13.74 4.00
CA ILE A 27 -13.00 -12.86 5.13
C ILE A 27 -14.06 -13.48 6.06
N HIS A 28 -14.83 -14.48 5.60
CA HIS A 28 -15.86 -15.12 6.43
C HIS A 28 -15.28 -15.94 7.60
N SER A 29 -14.01 -16.36 7.50
CA SER A 29 -13.29 -17.09 8.55
C SER A 29 -12.28 -16.22 9.30
N ALA A 30 -12.23 -14.91 9.02
CA ALA A 30 -11.24 -13.99 9.56
C ALA A 30 -11.80 -13.05 10.63
N ILE A 31 -10.89 -12.35 11.31
CA ILE A 31 -11.22 -11.12 12.03
C ILE A 31 -11.37 -10.01 10.98
N ASP A 32 -12.62 -9.64 10.71
CA ASP A 32 -12.96 -8.54 9.82
C ASP A 32 -13.01 -7.22 10.61
N LEU A 33 -11.95 -6.41 10.49
CA LEU A 33 -11.89 -5.08 11.12
C LEU A 33 -12.75 -4.01 10.41
N THR A 34 -13.39 -4.37 9.30
CA THR A 34 -14.36 -3.51 8.60
C THR A 34 -15.79 -3.76 9.08
N ARG A 35 -16.03 -4.88 9.79
CA ARG A 35 -17.36 -5.30 10.23
C ARG A 35 -18.06 -4.25 11.09
N SER A 36 -19.35 -4.05 10.82
CA SER A 36 -20.22 -3.09 11.49
C SER A 36 -19.72 -1.64 11.36
N ARG A 37 -18.86 -1.35 10.38
CA ARG A 37 -18.48 0.03 10.00
C ARG A 37 -19.30 0.46 8.78
N PRO A 38 -19.56 1.78 8.59
CA PRO A 38 -20.27 2.27 7.41
C PRO A 38 -19.66 1.86 6.06
N TRP A 39 -18.36 1.55 6.08
CA TRP A 39 -17.55 1.18 4.93
C TRP A 39 -17.28 -0.34 4.82
N GLU A 40 -17.95 -1.18 5.61
CA GLU A 40 -17.84 -2.67 5.52
C GLU A 40 -18.06 -3.15 4.09
N LYS A 41 -19.12 -2.65 3.43
CA LYS A 41 -19.50 -3.09 2.09
C LYS A 41 -18.45 -2.75 1.03
N THR A 42 -17.81 -1.58 1.13
CA THR A 42 -16.77 -1.14 0.17
C THR A 42 -15.41 -1.72 0.53
N GLY A 43 -15.18 -2.04 1.81
CA GLY A 43 -13.94 -2.59 2.35
C GLY A 43 -12.87 -1.53 2.63
N PHE A 44 -13.14 -0.26 2.37
CA PHE A 44 -12.21 0.85 2.63
C PHE A 44 -12.94 2.15 2.95
N THR A 45 -12.25 3.04 3.67
CA THR A 45 -12.64 4.43 3.91
C THR A 45 -11.45 5.38 3.74
N ILE A 46 -11.74 6.66 3.48
CA ILE A 46 -10.77 7.75 3.56
C ILE A 46 -11.20 8.61 4.75
N GLU A 47 -10.29 8.83 5.68
CA GLU A 47 -10.55 9.58 6.90
C GLU A 47 -9.45 10.61 7.13
N LYS A 48 -9.78 11.68 7.86
CA LYS A 48 -8.75 12.59 8.39
C LYS A 48 -7.74 11.78 9.19
N PHE A 49 -6.45 11.98 8.93
CA PHE A 49 -5.37 11.23 9.56
C PHE A 49 -5.04 11.81 10.92
N LEU A 50 -4.32 12.93 11.00
CA LEU A 50 -3.87 13.50 12.27
C LEU A 50 -4.58 14.83 12.57
N ASP A 51 -4.55 15.24 13.83
CA ASP A 51 -4.93 16.60 14.20
C ASP A 51 -3.90 17.64 13.72
N GLN A 52 -4.21 18.91 13.91
CA GLN A 52 -3.35 20.02 13.49
C GLN A 52 -2.07 20.16 14.33
N SER A 53 -2.01 19.57 15.53
CA SER A 53 -0.79 19.57 16.35
C SER A 53 0.22 18.53 15.89
N HIS A 54 -0.24 17.36 15.40
CA HIS A 54 0.63 16.25 15.05
C HIS A 54 0.99 16.20 13.56
N TYR A 55 0.10 16.64 12.65
CA TYR A 55 0.35 16.53 11.21
C TYR A 55 1.59 17.30 10.72
N PRO A 56 1.84 18.56 11.13
CA PRO A 56 3.01 19.31 10.67
C PRO A 56 4.34 18.68 11.06
N GLU A 57 4.42 18.13 12.29
CA GLU A 57 5.59 17.39 12.76
C GLU A 57 5.74 16.09 11.96
N PHE A 58 4.66 15.33 11.80
CA PHE A 58 4.66 14.09 11.02
C PHE A 58 5.21 14.29 9.62
N ILE A 59 4.68 15.24 8.85
CA ILE A 59 5.11 15.42 7.45
C ILE A 59 6.56 15.90 7.36
N THR A 60 6.98 16.78 8.27
CA THR A 60 8.36 17.30 8.33
C THR A 60 9.36 16.21 8.68
N SER A 61 9.08 15.44 9.74
CA SER A 61 9.92 14.33 10.18
C SER A 61 9.96 13.22 9.13
N THR A 62 8.83 12.94 8.46
CA THR A 62 8.76 11.95 7.37
C THR A 62 9.71 12.31 6.24
N LYS A 63 9.66 13.56 5.74
CA LYS A 63 10.52 14.02 4.65
C LYS A 63 12.00 13.95 5.04
N LYS A 64 12.35 14.36 6.27
CA LYS A 64 13.72 14.25 6.79
C LYS A 64 14.20 12.79 6.86
N THR A 65 13.35 11.88 7.30
CA THR A 65 13.67 10.45 7.34
C THR A 65 13.91 9.89 5.94
N LEU A 66 13.06 10.20 4.95
CA LEU A 66 13.26 9.79 3.55
C LEU A 66 14.61 10.27 3.00
N ILE A 67 14.94 11.55 3.17
CA ILE A 67 16.22 12.12 2.71
C ILE A 67 17.40 11.38 3.36
N LYS A 68 17.36 11.13 4.67
CA LYS A 68 18.42 10.37 5.37
C LYS A 68 18.58 8.94 4.84
N LEU A 69 17.47 8.25 4.58
CA LEU A 69 17.49 6.88 4.07
C LEU A 69 18.10 6.82 2.66
N TRP A 70 17.73 7.75 1.78
CA TRP A 70 18.30 7.85 0.43
C TRP A 70 19.76 8.31 0.42
N ALA A 71 20.15 9.22 1.31
CA ALA A 71 21.57 9.55 1.49
C ALA A 71 22.37 8.30 1.89
N SER A 72 21.82 7.47 2.79
CA SER A 72 22.45 6.22 3.21
C SER A 72 22.50 5.13 2.13
N SER A 73 21.73 5.25 1.05
CA SER A 73 21.84 4.39 -0.13
C SER A 73 22.86 4.92 -1.15
N GLY A 74 23.51 6.06 -0.87
CA GLY A 74 24.48 6.68 -1.77
C GLY A 74 23.88 7.65 -2.80
N LEU A 75 22.58 7.98 -2.70
CA LEU A 75 22.02 9.03 -3.55
C LEU A 75 22.53 10.41 -3.10
N PRO A 76 22.89 11.32 -4.03
CA PRO A 76 23.44 12.64 -3.72
C PRO A 76 22.32 13.63 -3.34
N VAL A 77 21.56 13.32 -2.29
CA VAL A 77 20.49 14.18 -1.76
C VAL A 77 21.04 15.18 -0.75
N THR A 78 20.47 16.38 -0.74
CA THR A 78 20.71 17.41 0.29
C THR A 78 19.50 17.53 1.21
N ASP A 79 19.66 18.18 2.37
CA ASP A 79 18.54 18.46 3.29
C ASP A 79 17.43 19.32 2.66
N SER A 80 17.76 20.08 1.62
CA SER A 80 16.83 20.92 0.85
C SER A 80 16.20 20.19 -0.34
N PHE A 81 16.58 18.94 -0.60
CA PHE A 81 16.08 18.17 -1.73
C PHE A 81 14.57 17.93 -1.60
N SER A 82 13.83 18.15 -2.68
CA SER A 82 12.39 17.91 -2.71
C SER A 82 12.10 16.43 -2.98
N PRO A 83 11.47 15.68 -2.04
CA PRO A 83 11.30 14.23 -2.21
C PRO A 83 10.47 13.80 -3.42
N ASP A 84 9.59 14.66 -3.94
CA ASP A 84 8.85 14.37 -5.16
C ASP A 84 9.72 14.36 -6.43
N GLN A 85 10.92 14.94 -6.35
CA GLN A 85 11.92 14.92 -7.42
C GLN A 85 12.87 13.73 -7.32
N PHE A 86 12.60 12.74 -6.46
CA PHE A 86 13.42 11.53 -6.28
C PHE A 86 13.83 10.86 -7.61
N HIS A 87 12.90 10.76 -8.56
CA HIS A 87 13.13 10.17 -9.89
C HIS A 87 14.25 10.84 -10.72
N THR A 88 14.56 12.11 -10.45
CA THR A 88 15.68 12.84 -11.11
C THR A 88 17.06 12.32 -10.67
N LEU A 89 17.15 11.76 -9.46
CA LEU A 89 18.38 11.17 -8.92
C LEU A 89 18.41 9.64 -9.08
N ALA A 90 17.27 8.98 -8.89
CA ALA A 90 17.12 7.54 -9.07
C ALA A 90 16.63 7.20 -10.49
N SER A 91 17.36 7.67 -11.50
CA SER A 91 16.97 7.59 -12.90
C SER A 91 17.06 6.17 -13.48
N THR A 92 17.88 5.29 -12.91
CA THR A 92 17.99 3.89 -13.33
C THR A 92 17.27 2.94 -12.37
N LYS A 93 16.93 1.74 -12.84
CA LYS A 93 16.30 0.70 -12.02
C LYS A 93 17.20 0.29 -10.85
N GLU A 94 18.51 0.21 -11.07
CA GLU A 94 19.49 -0.16 -10.06
C GLU A 94 19.56 0.88 -8.94
N LEU A 95 19.63 2.17 -9.29
CA LEU A 95 19.64 3.27 -8.31
C LEU A 95 18.33 3.32 -7.53
N HIS A 96 17.19 3.14 -8.22
CA HIS A 96 15.89 3.05 -7.58
C HIS A 96 15.85 1.89 -6.58
N LEU A 97 16.21 0.67 -6.98
CA LEU A 97 16.20 -0.51 -6.14
C LEU A 97 17.12 -0.35 -4.91
N ALA A 98 18.33 0.18 -5.09
CA ALA A 98 19.26 0.44 -3.99
C ALA A 98 18.69 1.44 -2.97
N ALA A 99 17.98 2.47 -3.44
CA ALA A 99 17.35 3.46 -2.58
C ALA A 99 16.11 2.94 -1.86
N VAL A 100 15.19 2.26 -2.55
CA VAL A 100 13.96 1.75 -1.93
C VAL A 100 14.22 0.61 -0.96
N GLU A 101 15.32 -0.12 -1.11
CA GLU A 101 15.78 -1.12 -0.14
C GLU A 101 15.97 -0.51 1.26
N LYS A 102 16.43 0.75 1.34
CA LYS A 102 16.56 1.47 2.62
C LYS A 102 15.23 1.94 3.19
N THR A 103 14.15 1.84 2.44
CA THR A 103 12.85 2.42 2.81
C THR A 103 11.78 1.37 3.12
N LYS A 104 12.10 0.08 3.03
CA LYS A 104 11.22 -1.03 3.37
C LYS A 104 11.59 -1.64 4.72
N GLN A 105 10.63 -2.27 5.39
CA GLN A 105 10.84 -3.00 6.65
C GLN A 105 11.48 -2.14 7.75
N LEU A 106 11.11 -0.87 7.81
CA LEU A 106 11.61 0.07 8.82
C LEU A 106 10.96 -0.24 10.17
N PRO A 107 11.74 -0.29 11.26
CA PRO A 107 11.20 -0.60 12.58
C PRO A 107 10.32 0.55 13.10
N ILE A 108 9.24 0.23 13.81
CA ILE A 108 8.30 1.23 14.35
C ILE A 108 8.95 2.32 15.24
N PRO A 109 10.01 2.06 16.03
CA PRO A 109 10.76 3.12 16.69
C PRO A 109 11.35 4.20 15.77
N ALA A 110 11.51 3.92 14.47
CA ALA A 110 11.93 4.89 13.46
C ALA A 110 10.74 5.62 12.80
N PHE A 111 9.51 5.37 13.22
CA PHE A 111 8.34 6.06 12.70
C PHE A 111 8.43 7.57 13.01
N PRO A 112 8.00 8.46 12.10
CA PRO A 112 8.27 9.91 12.21
C PRO A 112 7.68 10.64 13.44
N ILE A 113 6.72 10.02 14.12
CA ILE A 113 6.08 10.47 15.35
C ILE A 113 5.85 9.26 16.27
N PRO A 114 5.51 9.45 17.56
CA PRO A 114 5.13 8.34 18.42
C PRO A 114 3.99 7.50 17.82
N ILE A 115 4.25 6.22 17.57
CA ILE A 115 3.31 5.33 16.85
C ILE A 115 1.94 5.24 17.51
N ARG A 116 1.86 5.37 18.83
CA ARG A 116 0.60 5.35 19.60
C ARG A 116 -0.43 6.34 19.07
N ILE A 117 0.00 7.49 18.53
CA ILE A 117 -0.89 8.51 17.97
C ILE A 117 -1.61 7.96 16.72
N VAL A 118 -0.89 7.20 15.89
CA VAL A 118 -1.47 6.52 14.72
C VAL A 118 -2.37 5.37 15.16
N GLU A 119 -1.90 4.55 16.11
CA GLU A 119 -2.68 3.42 16.64
C GLU A 119 -4.02 3.88 17.22
N GLU A 120 -4.03 4.93 18.05
CA GLU A 120 -5.24 5.52 18.63
C GLU A 120 -6.18 6.02 17.53
N ARG A 121 -5.66 6.78 16.56
CA ARG A 121 -6.49 7.30 15.47
C ARG A 121 -7.15 6.19 14.65
N ILE A 122 -6.39 5.19 14.24
CA ILE A 122 -6.93 4.10 13.41
C ILE A 122 -7.86 3.22 14.25
N SER A 123 -7.59 3.06 15.55
CA SER A 123 -8.51 2.39 16.48
C SER A 123 -9.88 3.06 16.54
N GLU A 124 -9.92 4.40 16.55
CA GLU A 124 -11.18 5.16 16.48
C GLU A 124 -11.94 4.88 15.18
N ILE A 125 -11.25 4.90 14.03
CA ILE A 125 -11.84 4.65 12.71
C ILE A 125 -12.42 3.22 12.63
N CYS A 126 -11.68 2.24 13.13
CA CYS A 126 -12.10 0.84 13.16
C CYS A 126 -13.05 0.50 14.32
N GLY A 127 -13.21 1.38 15.31
CA GLY A 127 -14.04 1.16 16.49
C GLY A 127 -13.54 0.04 17.41
N THR A 128 -12.26 -0.31 17.36
CA THR A 128 -11.64 -1.34 18.21
C THR A 128 -10.18 -0.96 18.46
N PRO A 129 -9.60 -1.28 19.63
CA PRO A 129 -8.17 -1.06 19.88
C PRO A 129 -7.29 -1.86 18.92
N LEU A 130 -6.32 -1.18 18.32
CA LEU A 130 -5.37 -1.72 17.36
C LEU A 130 -3.93 -1.35 17.74
N ILE A 131 -2.97 -2.16 17.29
CA ILE A 131 -1.52 -1.93 17.47
C ILE A 131 -0.74 -2.25 16.19
N ALA A 132 0.37 -1.57 15.96
CA ALA A 132 1.30 -1.76 14.85
C ALA A 132 2.31 -2.89 15.14
N GLN A 133 1.80 -4.06 15.54
CA GLN A 133 2.58 -5.26 15.80
C GLN A 133 1.87 -6.46 15.20
N ASN A 134 2.58 -7.18 14.33
CA ASN A 134 2.07 -8.40 13.72
C ASN A 134 2.06 -9.53 14.76
N PRO A 135 0.90 -10.12 15.10
CA PRO A 135 0.83 -11.23 16.05
C PRO A 135 1.42 -12.54 15.50
N PHE A 136 1.62 -12.64 14.17
CA PHE A 136 2.16 -13.84 13.54
C PHE A 136 3.65 -14.04 13.87
N ASP A 137 4.45 -12.97 13.81
CA ASP A 137 5.92 -13.02 13.98
C ASP A 137 6.47 -11.97 14.95
N ASN A 138 5.60 -11.19 15.59
CA ASN A 138 5.91 -10.07 16.48
C ASN A 138 6.64 -8.89 15.82
N GLN A 139 6.74 -8.86 14.49
CA GLN A 139 7.36 -7.72 13.81
C GLN A 139 6.52 -6.46 13.97
N SER A 140 7.20 -5.35 14.19
CA SER A 140 6.62 -4.01 14.25
C SER A 140 7.36 -3.15 13.23
N ILE A 141 6.82 -3.11 12.00
CA ILE A 141 7.47 -2.45 10.85
C ILE A 141 6.50 -1.62 10.02
N PHE A 142 7.05 -0.69 9.24
CA PHE A 142 6.37 0.05 8.19
C PHE A 142 7.25 0.17 6.94
N HIS A 143 6.66 0.62 5.83
CA HIS A 143 7.38 0.78 4.57
C HIS A 143 7.06 2.14 3.97
N PHE A 144 8.04 2.80 3.35
CA PHE A 144 7.73 3.76 2.29
C PHE A 144 7.59 3.02 0.96
N ARG A 145 6.56 3.38 0.20
CA ARG A 145 6.38 2.98 -1.19
C ARG A 145 6.72 4.19 -2.04
N VAL A 146 7.75 4.06 -2.87
CA VAL A 146 8.26 5.12 -3.75
C VAL A 146 8.05 4.65 -5.19
N VAL A 147 7.28 5.40 -5.98
CA VAL A 147 6.95 5.05 -7.36
C VAL A 147 7.31 6.22 -8.27
N ARG A 148 8.29 6.04 -9.15
CA ARG A 148 8.71 7.08 -10.11
C ARG A 148 7.62 7.29 -11.18
N PRO A 149 7.54 8.47 -11.81
CA PRO A 149 6.66 8.67 -12.95
C PRO A 149 7.05 7.73 -14.09
N ASP A 150 6.06 7.26 -14.86
CA ASP A 150 6.25 6.43 -16.05
C ASP A 150 7.14 5.19 -15.85
N SER A 151 7.07 4.58 -14.65
CA SER A 151 7.85 3.40 -14.28
C SER A 151 6.99 2.26 -13.72
N ASN A 152 7.54 1.05 -13.78
CA ASN A 152 6.91 -0.17 -13.22
C ASN A 152 7.39 -0.44 -11.78
N ASP A 153 7.45 0.60 -10.95
CA ASP A 153 7.90 0.51 -9.54
C ASP A 153 6.76 0.11 -8.57
N ASN A 154 5.54 -0.11 -9.08
CA ASN A 154 4.37 -0.46 -8.28
C ASN A 154 4.12 -1.98 -8.22
N ASN A 155 3.53 -2.43 -7.12
CA ASN A 155 3.02 -3.80 -7.02
C ASN A 155 1.88 -4.04 -8.05
N PRO A 156 1.73 -5.28 -8.55
CA PRO A 156 0.54 -5.68 -9.30
C PRO A 156 -0.72 -5.64 -8.43
N LEU A 157 -1.88 -5.88 -9.04
CA LEU A 157 -3.08 -6.15 -8.27
C LEU A 157 -2.89 -7.44 -7.47
N HIS A 158 -3.24 -7.43 -6.19
CA HIS A 158 -3.10 -8.54 -5.26
C HIS A 158 -4.06 -8.40 -4.07
N ARG A 159 -4.18 -9.47 -3.27
CA ARG A 159 -4.64 -9.41 -1.88
C ARG A 159 -3.46 -9.65 -0.97
N ASP A 160 -3.38 -8.94 0.15
CA ASP A 160 -2.31 -9.14 1.11
C ASP A 160 -2.44 -10.50 1.80
N VAL A 161 -3.66 -10.93 2.09
CA VAL A 161 -3.97 -12.17 2.84
C VAL A 161 -3.62 -13.46 2.11
N TRP A 162 -3.14 -13.39 0.87
CA TRP A 162 -2.49 -14.55 0.25
C TRP A 162 -1.12 -14.85 0.87
N LEU A 163 -0.60 -13.92 1.67
CA LEU A 163 0.44 -14.13 2.66
C LEU A 163 -0.25 -14.18 4.04
N GLU A 164 -0.12 -15.31 4.72
CA GLU A 164 -0.88 -15.61 5.95
C GLU A 164 -0.55 -14.66 7.11
N ASP A 165 0.66 -14.13 7.13
CA ASP A 165 1.15 -13.15 8.10
C ASP A 165 0.41 -11.80 8.03
N TYR A 166 -0.35 -11.53 6.96
CA TYR A 166 -1.19 -10.33 6.82
C TYR A 166 -2.69 -10.59 7.04
N ALA A 167 -3.07 -11.78 7.51
CA ALA A 167 -4.43 -12.03 7.95
C ALA A 167 -4.80 -11.15 9.16
N ASN A 168 -6.10 -10.85 9.28
CA ASN A 168 -6.69 -10.18 10.46
C ASN A 168 -6.18 -8.75 10.76
N CYS A 169 -5.41 -8.15 9.86
CA CYS A 169 -4.97 -6.76 9.98
C CYS A 169 -5.94 -5.77 9.33
N ILE A 170 -5.66 -4.48 9.50
CA ILE A 170 -6.14 -3.41 8.65
C ILE A 170 -4.94 -2.73 7.98
N ASN A 171 -5.05 -2.46 6.68
CA ASN A 171 -4.01 -1.78 5.93
C ASN A 171 -4.20 -0.27 5.94
N LEU A 172 -3.08 0.44 6.00
CA LEU A 172 -3.01 1.88 5.87
C LEU A 172 -2.20 2.25 4.63
N TYR A 173 -2.79 3.12 3.81
CA TYR A 173 -2.08 3.89 2.80
C TYR A 173 -2.10 5.36 3.24
N ILE A 174 -0.94 5.88 3.63
CA ILE A 174 -0.79 7.27 4.08
C ILE A 174 -0.03 8.04 3.00
N PRO A 175 -0.68 8.91 2.22
CA PRO A 175 -0.01 9.71 1.19
C PRO A 175 0.96 10.72 1.83
N ILE A 176 2.19 10.77 1.30
CA ILE A 176 3.23 11.74 1.74
C ILE A 176 3.44 12.80 0.67
N ILE A 177 3.63 12.39 -0.59
CA ILE A 177 3.79 13.31 -1.71
C ILE A 177 3.35 12.65 -3.02
N GLY A 178 2.90 13.46 -3.97
CA GLY A 178 2.58 13.00 -5.33
C GLY A 178 1.44 11.99 -5.45
N SER A 179 0.64 11.78 -4.40
CA SER A 179 -0.60 10.99 -4.44
C SER A 179 -1.76 11.87 -4.90
N ASN A 180 -2.34 11.54 -6.05
CA ASN A 180 -3.44 12.28 -6.65
C ASN A 180 -4.28 11.31 -7.55
N PRO A 181 -5.31 11.77 -8.30
CA PRO A 181 -6.11 10.89 -9.15
C PRO A 181 -5.33 10.08 -10.21
N LYS A 182 -4.07 10.43 -10.50
CA LYS A 182 -3.21 9.77 -11.49
C LYS A 182 -2.25 8.73 -10.90
N SER A 183 -2.10 8.67 -9.58
CA SER A 183 -1.00 7.93 -8.94
C SER A 183 -1.35 7.24 -7.62
N SER A 184 -2.52 7.54 -7.03
CA SER A 184 -2.95 6.92 -5.78
C SER A 184 -3.23 5.42 -5.95
N LEU A 185 -3.38 4.70 -4.83
CA LEU A 185 -3.61 3.26 -4.83
C LEU A 185 -4.85 2.89 -5.65
N ALA A 186 -4.79 1.80 -6.43
CA ALA A 186 -5.96 1.25 -7.09
C ALA A 186 -6.59 0.17 -6.20
N ILE A 187 -7.91 0.15 -6.11
CA ILE A 187 -8.70 -0.80 -5.30
C ILE A 187 -9.92 -1.26 -6.10
N ILE A 188 -10.32 -2.51 -5.90
CA ILE A 188 -11.61 -3.03 -6.37
C ILE A 188 -12.58 -3.08 -5.19
N PRO A 189 -13.53 -2.13 -5.06
CA PRO A 189 -14.44 -2.06 -3.92
C PRO A 189 -15.26 -3.35 -3.75
N GLY A 190 -15.44 -3.79 -2.50
CA GLY A 190 -16.23 -4.99 -2.20
C GLY A 190 -15.56 -6.32 -2.55
N SER A 191 -14.37 -6.30 -3.15
CA SER A 191 -13.67 -7.52 -3.56
C SER A 191 -13.25 -8.40 -2.39
N HIS A 192 -13.19 -7.90 -1.16
CA HIS A 192 -12.94 -8.69 0.05
C HIS A 192 -14.03 -9.73 0.36
N HIS A 193 -15.23 -9.58 -0.20
CA HIS A 193 -16.32 -10.56 -0.10
C HIS A 193 -16.37 -11.54 -1.28
N TRP A 194 -15.45 -11.45 -2.24
CA TRP A 194 -15.47 -12.35 -3.38
C TRP A 194 -14.88 -13.72 -3.03
N PRO A 195 -15.46 -14.81 -3.59
CA PRO A 195 -14.90 -16.13 -3.44
C PRO A 195 -13.57 -16.24 -4.19
N GLU A 196 -12.65 -17.07 -3.70
CA GLU A 196 -11.31 -17.21 -4.30
C GLU A 196 -11.35 -17.74 -5.74
N ASN A 197 -12.40 -18.48 -6.14
CA ASN A 197 -12.57 -18.96 -7.50
C ASN A 197 -12.92 -17.88 -8.54
N LYS A 198 -13.21 -16.64 -8.09
CA LYS A 198 -13.43 -15.49 -8.98
C LYS A 198 -12.13 -14.88 -9.50
N THR A 199 -10.99 -15.19 -8.88
CA THR A 199 -9.71 -14.53 -9.17
C THR A 199 -8.64 -15.58 -9.46
N GLU A 200 -8.05 -15.52 -10.65
CA GLU A 200 -6.82 -16.26 -10.93
C GLU A 200 -5.62 -15.42 -10.47
N ARG A 201 -4.63 -16.08 -9.87
CA ARG A 201 -3.41 -15.45 -9.40
C ARG A 201 -2.19 -16.33 -9.59
N THR A 202 -0.99 -15.76 -9.47
CA THR A 202 0.21 -16.57 -9.26
C THR A 202 0.12 -17.35 -7.94
N THR A 203 0.76 -18.52 -7.85
CA THR A 203 0.72 -19.34 -6.63
C THR A 203 1.55 -18.72 -5.50
N GLN A 204 2.73 -18.21 -5.84
CA GLN A 204 3.64 -17.48 -4.96
C GLN A 204 3.73 -16.02 -5.43
N GLY A 205 4.82 -15.34 -5.10
CA GLY A 205 5.21 -14.08 -5.72
C GLY A 205 5.19 -14.12 -7.26
N ALA A 206 5.35 -12.96 -7.87
CA ALA A 206 5.27 -12.79 -9.31
C ALA A 206 6.51 -12.09 -9.85
N GLU A 207 6.82 -12.33 -11.13
CA GLU A 207 7.78 -11.51 -11.86
C GLU A 207 7.07 -10.78 -13.01
N ILE A 208 7.21 -9.46 -13.03
CA ILE A 208 6.64 -8.54 -14.04
C ILE A 208 7.78 -7.68 -14.55
N ASP A 209 8.03 -7.71 -15.86
CA ASP A 209 9.11 -6.96 -16.52
C ASP A 209 10.48 -7.08 -15.83
N GLY A 210 10.82 -8.31 -15.41
CA GLY A 210 12.06 -8.63 -14.71
C GLY A 210 12.15 -8.11 -13.27
N THR A 211 11.07 -7.56 -12.71
CA THR A 211 10.97 -7.19 -11.28
C THR A 211 10.24 -8.28 -10.52
N ARG A 212 10.87 -8.79 -9.46
CA ARG A 212 10.26 -9.79 -8.56
C ARG A 212 9.45 -9.10 -7.47
N PHE A 213 8.25 -9.62 -7.26
CA PHE A 213 7.32 -9.22 -6.22
C PHE A 213 7.05 -10.41 -5.30
N ASN A 214 7.01 -10.18 -4.00
CA ASN A 214 6.74 -11.23 -3.01
C ASN A 214 5.26 -11.60 -2.93
N VAL A 215 4.38 -10.66 -3.30
CA VAL A 215 2.94 -10.86 -3.28
C VAL A 215 2.48 -11.61 -4.53
N PRO A 216 1.54 -12.55 -4.40
CA PRO A 216 0.90 -13.14 -5.56
C PRO A 216 0.15 -12.13 -6.40
N ALA A 217 0.34 -12.15 -7.71
CA ALA A 217 -0.29 -11.21 -8.62
C ALA A 217 -1.58 -11.78 -9.19
N VAL A 218 -2.64 -10.97 -9.24
CA VAL A 218 -3.85 -11.25 -10.01
C VAL A 218 -3.48 -11.36 -11.49
N THR A 219 -3.89 -12.43 -12.15
CA THR A 219 -3.67 -12.66 -13.57
C THR A 219 -4.94 -12.52 -14.40
N SER A 220 -6.10 -12.88 -13.82
CA SER A 220 -7.42 -12.65 -14.39
C SER A 220 -8.51 -12.59 -13.29
N ILE A 221 -9.64 -11.96 -13.61
CA ILE A 221 -10.82 -11.86 -12.74
C ILE A 221 -12.03 -12.26 -13.58
N ASP A 222 -12.86 -13.16 -13.04
CA ASP A 222 -14.10 -13.58 -13.69
C ASP A 222 -15.25 -12.60 -13.42
N GLY A 223 -16.04 -12.34 -14.45
CA GLY A 223 -17.16 -11.39 -14.43
C GLY A 223 -16.77 -9.91 -14.45
N THR A 224 -17.74 -9.05 -14.20
CA THR A 224 -17.56 -7.59 -14.22
C THR A 224 -16.97 -7.07 -12.91
N PHE A 225 -16.13 -6.07 -13.01
CA PHE A 225 -15.55 -5.36 -11.88
C PHE A 225 -15.20 -3.92 -12.28
N GLU A 226 -15.10 -3.05 -11.28
CA GLU A 226 -14.65 -1.67 -11.44
C GLU A 226 -13.44 -1.47 -10.53
N ILE A 227 -12.39 -0.87 -11.08
CA ILE A 227 -11.22 -0.47 -10.28
C ILE A 227 -11.31 1.04 -10.09
N VAL A 228 -11.25 1.46 -8.84
CA VAL A 228 -11.26 2.87 -8.46
C VAL A 228 -9.91 3.28 -7.92
N ARG A 229 -9.61 4.58 -7.97
CA ARG A 229 -8.48 5.20 -7.28
C ARG A 229 -8.98 6.07 -6.13
N PRO A 230 -9.09 5.54 -4.89
CA PRO A 230 -9.33 6.39 -3.75
C PRO A 230 -8.22 7.45 -3.69
N ASN A 231 -8.59 8.72 -3.55
CA ASN A 231 -7.67 9.84 -3.65
C ASN A 231 -7.64 10.62 -2.33
N PRO A 232 -7.03 10.05 -1.28
CA PRO A 232 -6.88 10.73 0.01
C PRO A 232 -6.13 12.04 -0.20
N LYS A 233 -6.68 13.11 0.37
CA LYS A 233 -6.11 14.45 0.36
C LYS A 233 -4.97 14.58 1.36
N GLU A 234 -4.41 15.77 1.43
CA GLU A 234 -3.46 16.13 2.47
C GLU A 234 -4.07 15.87 3.86
N ASN A 235 -3.28 15.24 4.73
CA ASN A 235 -3.71 14.80 6.05
C ASN A 235 -4.96 13.89 6.06
N GLU A 236 -5.15 13.09 5.01
CA GLU A 236 -6.08 11.97 5.00
C GLU A 236 -5.32 10.65 4.89
N VAL A 237 -5.93 9.58 5.38
CA VAL A 237 -5.43 8.20 5.30
C VAL A 237 -6.48 7.32 4.64
N LEU A 238 -6.04 6.44 3.76
CA LEU A 238 -6.87 5.36 3.23
C LEU A 238 -6.70 4.14 4.13
N VAL A 239 -7.79 3.73 4.78
CA VAL A 239 -7.87 2.56 5.66
C VAL A 239 -8.66 1.49 4.94
N PHE A 240 -8.10 0.29 4.78
CA PHE A 240 -8.72 -0.72 3.93
C PHE A 240 -8.43 -2.16 4.38
N SER A 241 -9.37 -3.05 4.05
CA SER A 241 -9.27 -4.48 4.32
C SER A 241 -8.11 -5.12 3.54
N PRO A 242 -7.28 -5.96 4.17
CA PRO A 242 -6.21 -6.69 3.47
C PRO A 242 -6.76 -7.76 2.51
N TYR A 243 -8.05 -8.08 2.62
CA TYR A 243 -8.79 -8.99 1.75
C TYR A 243 -9.22 -8.33 0.43
N LEU A 244 -9.14 -7.00 0.31
CA LEU A 244 -9.43 -6.31 -0.94
C LEU A 244 -8.35 -6.61 -1.98
N ILE A 245 -8.78 -6.77 -3.23
CA ILE A 245 -7.89 -6.67 -4.38
C ILE A 245 -7.48 -5.20 -4.52
N HIS A 246 -6.19 -4.95 -4.39
CA HIS A 246 -5.59 -3.63 -4.48
C HIS A 246 -4.18 -3.71 -5.06
N GLY A 247 -3.55 -2.57 -5.31
CA GLY A 247 -2.22 -2.49 -5.94
C GLY A 247 -2.32 -1.70 -7.23
N GLY A 248 -1.59 -2.09 -8.28
CA GLY A 248 -1.73 -1.50 -9.62
C GLY A 248 -1.52 0.01 -9.65
N ALA A 249 -0.83 0.54 -8.65
CA ALA A 249 -0.76 1.97 -8.37
C ALA A 249 0.31 2.64 -9.23
N VAL A 250 0.20 2.46 -10.55
CA VAL A 250 1.04 3.12 -11.55
C VAL A 250 0.99 4.62 -11.34
N ASN A 251 2.12 5.29 -11.53
CA ASN A 251 2.26 6.72 -11.33
C ASN A 251 2.25 7.42 -12.69
N LEU A 252 1.07 7.93 -13.07
CA LEU A 252 0.84 8.62 -14.34
C LEU A 252 1.01 10.15 -14.21
N ASN A 253 1.73 10.60 -13.19
CA ASN A 253 2.20 11.97 -13.12
C ASN A 253 3.35 12.17 -14.10
N ASN A 254 3.46 13.36 -14.71
CA ASN A 254 4.50 13.61 -15.72
C ASN A 254 5.91 13.80 -15.12
N ASP A 255 6.02 14.42 -13.93
CA ASP A 255 7.30 14.87 -13.37
C ASP A 255 7.28 14.85 -11.83
N GLN A 256 6.61 13.83 -11.27
CA GLN A 256 6.41 13.74 -9.83
C GLN A 256 6.47 12.30 -9.35
N THR A 257 7.39 12.00 -8.44
CA THR A 257 7.43 10.72 -7.71
C THR A 257 6.28 10.67 -6.70
N ARG A 258 5.59 9.54 -6.64
CA ARG A 258 4.58 9.26 -5.61
C ARG A 258 5.23 8.55 -4.43
N ILE A 259 5.00 9.06 -3.22
CA ILE A 259 5.48 8.46 -1.98
C ILE A 259 4.32 8.31 -1.01
N SER A 260 4.20 7.11 -0.44
CA SER A 260 3.22 6.79 0.60
C SER A 260 3.87 5.93 1.69
N ILE A 261 3.34 5.99 2.90
CA ILE A 261 3.62 4.99 3.93
C ILE A 261 2.60 3.87 3.80
N GLU A 262 3.10 2.64 3.86
CA GLU A 262 2.32 1.43 4.07
C GLU A 262 2.60 0.93 5.50
N LEU A 263 1.52 0.77 6.26
CA LEU A 263 1.55 0.31 7.64
C LEU A 263 0.33 -0.59 7.88
N ARG A 264 0.49 -1.61 8.74
CA ARG A 264 -0.56 -2.56 9.08
C ARG A 264 -0.76 -2.57 10.58
N LEU A 265 -2.01 -2.63 11.02
CA LEU A 265 -2.38 -2.71 12.42
C LEU A 265 -3.27 -3.93 12.67
N TRP A 266 -3.09 -4.56 13.81
CA TRP A 266 -3.86 -5.71 14.26
C TRP A 266 -4.61 -5.38 15.54
N LYS A 267 -5.65 -6.16 15.83
CA LYS A 267 -6.37 -6.05 17.09
C LYS A 267 -5.40 -6.21 18.27
N LYS A 268 -5.45 -5.26 19.20
CA LYS A 268 -4.70 -5.36 20.45
C LYS A 268 -5.15 -6.62 21.21
N PRO A 269 -4.23 -7.52 21.63
CA PRO A 269 -4.55 -8.71 22.41
C PRO A 269 -5.32 -8.41 23.70
#